data_AF-A0A1I4HCY9-F1
#
_entry.id   AF-A0A1I4HCY9-F1
#
_cell.length_a   1.000
_cell.length_b   1.000
_cell.length_c   1.000
_cell.angle_alpha   90.00
_cell.angle_beta   90.00
_cell.angle_gamma   90.00
#
_symmetry.space_group_name_H-M   'P 1'
#
loop_
_entity.id
_entity.type
_entity.pdbx_description
1 polymer ?
#
loop_
_entity_poly.entity_id
_entity_poly.type
_entity_poly.pdbx_seq_one_letter_code
_entity_poly.pdbx_strand_id
1 'polypeptide(L)' 'MGDINDERRRLSATWLNTIASGVVSAGSCGSLLAYSFGPRPGISGLQVLVVSTCALGLGATLHLLARALLNNR' A
#
# COMPACT_ATOMS: atom_id res chain seq x y z
N MET A 1 -8.42 24.21 -22.24
CA MET A 1 -8.09 24.26 -20.80
C MET A 1 -8.60 22.96 -20.20
N GLY A 2 -7.74 22.02 -19.83
CA GLY A 2 -8.20 20.81 -19.13
C GLY A 2 -8.87 21.24 -17.82
N ASP A 3 -10.01 20.62 -17.49
CA ASP A 3 -10.76 20.96 -16.29
C ASP A 3 -9.87 20.78 -15.06
N ILE A 4 -9.75 21.80 -14.22
CA ILE A 4 -8.87 21.78 -13.04
C ILE A 4 -9.22 20.60 -12.11
N ASN A 5 -10.47 20.12 -12.13
CA ASN A 5 -10.90 18.97 -11.34
C ASN A 5 -10.32 17.66 -11.86
N ASP A 6 -10.12 17.52 -13.18
CA ASP A 6 -9.46 16.34 -13.77
C ASP A 6 -8.00 16.25 -13.34
N GLU A 7 -7.30 17.38 -13.30
CA GLU A 7 -5.91 17.44 -12.86
C GLU A 7 -5.78 17.11 -11.37
N ARG A 8 -6.68 17.66 -10.54
CA ARG A 8 -6.76 17.32 -9.11
C ARG A 8 -7.01 15.82 -8.90
N ARG A 9 -7.95 15.22 -9.65
CA ARG A 9 -8.22 13.77 -9.57
C ARG A 9 -7.00 12.93 -9.93
N ARG A 10 -6.26 13.31 -10.99
CA ARG A 10 -5.01 12.62 -11.38
C ARG A 10 -3.95 12.68 -10.29
N LEU A 11 -3.76 13.86 -9.69
CA LEU A 11 -2.82 14.05 -8.59
C LEU A 11 -3.21 13.23 -7.36
N SER A 12 -4.49 13.23 -6.98
CA SER A 12 -4.99 12.42 -5.87
C SER A 12 -4.82 10.92 -6.11
N ALA A 13 -5.11 10.43 -7.32
CA ALA A 13 -4.90 9.04 -7.68
C ALA A 13 -3.41 8.66 -7.62
N THR A 14 -2.52 9.53 -8.10
CA THR A 14 -1.07 9.33 -8.04
C THR A 14 -0.59 9.26 -6.59
N TRP A 15 -1.05 10.18 -5.76
CA TRP A 15 -0.71 10.21 -4.33
C TRP A 15 -1.17 8.94 -3.60
N LEU A 16 -2.42 8.51 -3.81
CA LEU A 16 -2.92 7.25 -3.25
C LEU A 16 -2.10 6.05 -3.69
N ASN A 17 -1.66 6.03 -4.95
CA ASN A 17 -0.86 4.94 -5.48
C ASN A 17 0.55 4.90 -4.86
N THR A 18 1.15 6.06 -4.60
CA THR A 18 2.41 6.17 -3.87
C THR A 18 2.27 5.65 -2.43
N ILE A 19 1.20 6.00 -1.73
CA ILE A 19 0.93 5.47 -0.39
C ILE A 19 0.71 3.97 -0.42
N ALA A 20 -0.07 3.46 -1.38
CA ALA A 20 -0.28 2.02 -1.56
C ALA A 20 1.07 1.29 -1.70
N SER A 21 1.97 1.82 -2.53
CA SER A 21 3.32 1.28 -2.70
C SER A 21 4.13 1.30 -1.40
N GLY A 22 4.07 2.40 -0.64
CA GLY A 22 4.73 2.52 0.66
C GLY A 22 4.21 1.52 1.69
N VAL A 23 2.89 1.36 1.79
CA VAL A 23 2.24 0.40 2.70
C VAL A 23 2.64 -1.04 2.37
N VAL A 24 2.58 -1.42 1.08
CA VAL A 24 2.98 -2.76 0.64
C VAL A 24 4.47 -3.00 0.92
N SER A 25 5.32 -2.04 0.58
CA SER A 25 6.77 -2.18 0.72
C SER A 25 7.19 -2.27 2.19
N ALA A 26 6.77 -1.32 3.02
CA ALA A 26 7.14 -1.31 4.44
C ALA A 26 6.45 -2.44 5.22
N GLY A 27 5.16 -2.64 4.99
CA GLY A 27 4.34 -3.60 5.74
C GLY A 27 4.57 -5.05 5.33
N SER A 28 4.82 -5.32 4.04
CA SER A 28 5.03 -6.70 3.54
C SER A 28 6.51 -7.03 3.44
N CYS A 29 7.25 -6.29 2.60
CA CYS A 29 8.66 -6.57 2.36
C CYS A 29 9.49 -6.29 3.63
N GLY A 30 9.24 -5.16 4.29
CA GLY A 30 9.94 -4.80 5.54
C GLY A 30 9.73 -5.83 6.67
N SER A 31 8.50 -6.30 6.87
CA SER A 31 8.20 -7.27 7.94
C SER A 31 8.84 -8.64 7.70
N LEU A 32 8.82 -9.12 6.45
CA LEU A 32 9.43 -10.39 6.01
C LEU A 32 10.96 -10.34 6.06
N LEU A 33 11.57 -9.27 5.54
CA LEU A 33 13.03 -9.10 5.55
C LEU A 33 13.54 -9.02 6.98
N ALA A 34 12.89 -8.22 7.82
CA ALA A 34 13.31 -8.14 9.20
C ALA A 34 13.12 -9.49 9.93
N TYR A 35 12.22 -10.39 9.48
CA TYR A 35 12.03 -11.73 10.07
C TYR A 35 13.15 -12.67 9.68
N SER A 36 13.54 -12.57 8.42
CA SER A 36 14.53 -13.45 7.81
C SER A 36 15.94 -13.19 8.33
N PHE A 37 16.25 -11.96 8.75
CA PHE A 37 17.62 -11.53 9.03
C PHE A 37 17.88 -10.97 10.44
N GLY A 38 16.93 -11.07 11.39
CA GLY A 38 17.08 -10.48 12.72
C GLY A 38 16.72 -11.44 13.88
N PRO A 39 17.43 -11.40 15.03
CA PRO A 39 17.02 -12.12 16.23
C PRO A 39 15.70 -11.53 16.75
N ARG A 40 14.72 -12.41 16.99
CA ARG A 40 13.34 -12.01 17.29
C ARG A 40 12.75 -12.80 18.45
N PRO A 41 13.16 -12.49 19.69
CA PRO A 41 12.51 -13.05 20.86
C PRO A 41 11.04 -12.62 20.89
N GLY A 42 10.12 -13.60 20.93
CA GLY A 42 8.68 -13.35 21.12
C GLY A 42 7.87 -12.97 19.87
N ILE A 43 8.48 -12.86 18.68
CA ILE A 43 7.73 -12.64 17.42
C ILE A 43 7.52 -13.99 16.71
N SER A 44 6.26 -14.38 16.53
CA SER A 44 5.90 -15.56 15.76
C SER A 44 5.84 -15.26 14.26
N GLY A 45 6.21 -16.23 13.42
CA GLY A 45 6.03 -16.14 11.96
C GLY A 45 4.57 -15.89 11.56
N LEU A 46 3.60 -16.34 12.37
CA LEU A 46 2.17 -16.10 12.12
C LEU A 46 1.82 -14.61 12.28
N GLN A 47 2.42 -13.91 13.25
CA GLN A 47 2.23 -12.47 13.41
C GLN A 47 2.82 -11.69 12.22
N VAL A 48 3.99 -12.11 11.73
CA VAL A 48 4.60 -11.52 10.53
C VAL A 48 3.69 -11.72 9.32
N LEU A 49 3.17 -12.93 9.13
CA LEU A 49 2.26 -13.25 8.03
C LEU A 49 0.98 -12.41 8.08
N VAL A 50 0.39 -12.22 9.26
CA VAL A 50 -0.78 -11.34 9.44
C VAL A 50 -0.46 -9.90 9.07
N VAL A 51 0.69 -9.37 9.50
CA VAL A 51 1.10 -8.00 9.15
C VAL A 51 1.33 -7.86 7.64
N SER A 52 2.05 -8.79 7.02
CA SER A 52 2.33 -8.75 5.58
C SER A 52 1.05 -8.85 4.75
N THR A 53 0.14 -9.77 5.10
CA THR A 53 -1.14 -9.95 4.39
C THR A 53 -2.05 -8.73 4.56
N CYS A 54 -2.10 -8.14 5.74
CA CYS A 54 -2.87 -6.92 5.99
C CYS A 54 -2.31 -5.73 5.19
N ALA A 55 -0.99 -5.60 5.10
CA ALA A 55 -0.34 -4.57 4.29
C ALA A 55 -0.63 -4.75 2.79
N LEU A 56 -0.62 -5.98 2.27
CA LEU A 56 -1.04 -6.27 0.89
C LEU A 56 -2.50 -5.91 0.66
N GLY A 57 -3.39 -6.27 1.58
CA GLY A 57 -4.81 -5.95 1.49
C GLY A 57 -5.06 -4.44 1.46
N LEU A 58 -4.47 -3.68 2.39
CA LEU A 58 -4.57 -2.23 2.43
C LEU A 58 -3.95 -1.55 1.19
N GLY A 59 -2.81 -2.05 0.71
CA GLY A 59 -2.21 -1.58 -0.53
C GLY A 59 -3.13 -1.79 -1.73
N ALA A 60 -3.74 -2.97 -1.84
CA ALA A 60 -4.66 -3.30 -2.91
C ALA A 60 -5.91 -2.41 -2.87
N THR A 61 -6.51 -2.17 -1.70
CA THR A 61 -7.69 -1.29 -1.58
C THR A 61 -7.36 0.15 -1.96
N LEU A 62 -6.20 0.68 -1.56
CA LEU A 62 -5.74 2.01 -1.95
C LEU A 62 -5.47 2.11 -3.46
N HIS A 63 -4.87 1.07 -4.06
CA HIS A 63 -4.65 1.01 -5.50
C HIS A 63 -5.98 1.00 -6.27
N LEU A 64 -6.94 0.19 -5.84
CA LEU A 64 -8.27 0.13 -6.44
C LEU A 64 -9.04 1.44 -6.26
N LEU A 65 -8.90 2.12 -5.11
CA LEU A 65 -9.48 3.44 -4.90
C LEU A 65 -8.88 4.49 -5.86
N ALA A 66 -7.56 4.47 -6.05
CA ALA A 66 -6.90 5.33 -7.04
C ALA A 66 -7.41 5.06 -8.47
N ARG A 67 -7.61 3.79 -8.83
CA ARG A 67 -8.22 3.39 -10.11
C ARG A 67 -9.66 3.89 -10.24
N ALA A 68 -10.47 3.76 -9.19
CA ALA A 68 -11.86 4.22 -9.17
C ALA A 68 -11.95 5.74 -9.37
N LEU A 69 -11.06 6.53 -8.76
CA LEU A 69 -10.99 7.98 -8.94
C LEU A 69 -10.68 8.39 -10.38
N LEU A 70 -9.87 7.60 -11.10
CA LEU A 70 -9.55 7.85 -12.51
C LEU A 70 -10.65 7.37 -13.46
N ASN A 71 -11.41 6.34 -13.08
CA ASN A 71 -12.43 5.73 -13.92
C ASN A 71 -13.81 6.40 -13.83
N ASN A 72 -14.03 7.25 -12.81
CA ASN A 72 -15.31 7.96 -12.60
C ASN A 72 -15.50 9.16 -13.56
N ARG A 73 -15.22 8.97 -14.85
CA ARG A 73 -15.39 9.95 -15.94
C ARG A 73 -16.78 9.83 -16.57
#